data_AF-A0A1X7STH1-F1
#
_entry.id   AF-A0A1X7STH1-F1
#
_cell.length_a   1.000
_cell.length_b   1.000
_cell.length_c   1.000
_cell.angle_alpha   90.00
_cell.angle_beta   90.00
_cell.angle_gamma   90.00
#
_symmetry.space_group_name_H-M   'P 1'
#
loop_
_entity.id
_entity.type
_entity.pdbx_description
1 polymer ?
#
loop_
_entity_poly.entity_id
_entity_poly.type
_entity_poly.pdbx_seq_one_letter_code
_entity_poly.pdbx_strand_id
1 'polypeptide(L)'
;MIHCLQSLVLFIATIGSSSELIYYLVLLLLLLLSGDVELNPGPMIDDQPSCLLFAKCLKPLVDWKPFALCLPGITQSDVNTIDKKKRNAHLMKMALHKRLLQVNPTASWRDVINALKQCKENELARTIEDKVTDPTAGRSTNDDMEVSSSNANPGPITGKHTLNTTLIN
;
A
#
# COMPACT_ATOMS: atom_id res chain seq x y z
N MET A 1 -25.87 14.94 -8.04
CA MET A 1 -25.25 13.89 -8.88
C MET A 1 -25.06 14.32 -10.33
N ILE A 2 -26.11 14.77 -11.02
CA ILE A 2 -26.06 15.14 -12.46
C ILE A 2 -25.09 16.31 -12.75
N HIS A 3 -25.06 17.33 -11.89
CA HIS A 3 -24.13 18.46 -12.05
C HIS A 3 -22.64 18.09 -11.85
N CYS A 4 -22.34 17.08 -11.03
CA CYS A 4 -20.96 16.58 -10.87
C CYS A 4 -20.49 15.85 -12.13
N LEU A 5 -21.38 15.06 -12.75
CA LEU A 5 -21.09 14.35 -14.00
C LEU A 5 -20.85 15.33 -15.15
N GLN A 6 -21.62 16.43 -15.19
CA GLN A 6 -21.49 17.46 -16.23
C GLN A 6 -20.18 18.25 -16.11
N SER A 7 -19.77 18.59 -14.88
CA SER A 7 -18.47 19.24 -14.62
C SER A 7 -17.28 18.31 -14.89
N LEU A 8 -17.44 17.01 -14.65
CA LEU A 8 -16.44 15.99 -14.93
C LEU A 8 -16.28 15.74 -16.44
N VAL A 9 -17.38 15.72 -17.20
CA VAL A 9 -17.34 15.62 -18.67
C VAL A 9 -16.62 16.81 -19.28
N LEU A 10 -16.87 18.02 -18.77
CA LEU A 10 -16.18 19.23 -19.23
C LEU A 10 -14.69 19.22 -18.85
N PHE A 11 -14.35 18.66 -17.68
CA PHE A 11 -12.97 18.46 -17.24
C PHE A 11 -12.21 17.47 -18.14
N ILE A 12 -12.83 16.34 -18.50
CA ILE A 12 -12.26 15.35 -19.43
C ILE A 12 -12.05 15.97 -20.82
N ALA A 13 -13.02 16.75 -21.32
CA ALA A 13 -12.92 17.42 -22.61
C ALA A 13 -11.82 18.51 -22.66
N THR A 14 -11.51 19.11 -21.51
CA THR A 14 -10.50 20.19 -21.40
C THR A 14 -9.06 19.66 -21.28
N ILE A 15 -8.85 18.44 -20.74
CA ILE A 15 -7.51 17.90 -20.47
C ILE A 15 -6.73 17.52 -21.75
N GLY A 16 -7.36 17.48 -22.92
CA GLY A 16 -6.67 17.43 -24.21
C GLY A 16 -5.82 16.16 -24.42
N SER A 17 -6.32 15.24 -25.24
CA SER A 17 -5.59 14.26 -26.07
C SER A 17 -4.36 13.53 -25.51
N SER A 18 -4.17 13.42 -24.19
CA SER A 18 -3.19 12.53 -23.59
C SER A 18 -3.89 11.21 -23.27
N SER A 19 -3.80 10.25 -24.19
CA SER A 19 -4.45 8.94 -24.10
C SER A 19 -4.18 8.24 -22.77
N GLU A 20 -3.01 8.47 -22.19
CA GLU A 20 -2.62 7.93 -20.89
C GLU A 20 -3.50 8.50 -19.75
N LEU A 21 -3.65 9.83 -19.66
CA LEU A 21 -4.44 10.48 -18.61
C LEU A 21 -5.93 10.15 -18.70
N ILE A 22 -6.45 10.09 -19.92
CA ILE A 22 -7.85 9.72 -20.17
C ILE A 22 -8.09 8.27 -19.75
N TYR A 23 -7.15 7.35 -20.04
CA TYR A 23 -7.25 5.96 -19.60
C TYR A 23 -7.28 5.84 -18.07
N TYR A 24 -6.41 6.55 -17.34
CA TYR A 24 -6.42 6.55 -15.87
C TYR A 24 -7.71 7.13 -15.30
N LEU A 25 -8.23 8.21 -15.90
CA LEU A 25 -9.44 8.87 -15.44
C LEU A 25 -10.68 7.98 -15.68
N VAL A 26 -10.76 7.29 -16.81
CA VAL A 26 -11.81 6.32 -17.10
C VAL A 26 -11.73 5.13 -16.14
N LEU A 27 -10.54 4.59 -15.86
CA LEU A 27 -10.35 3.49 -14.92
C LEU A 27 -10.76 3.88 -13.49
N LEU A 28 -10.41 5.09 -13.06
CA LEU A 28 -10.82 5.64 -11.76
C LEU A 28 -12.34 5.82 -11.67
N LEU A 29 -12.99 6.28 -12.73
CA LEU A 29 -14.44 6.43 -12.77
C LEU A 29 -15.14 5.07 -12.75
N LEU A 30 -14.66 4.09 -13.52
CA LEU A 30 -15.19 2.72 -13.47
C LEU A 30 -15.07 2.11 -12.07
N LEU A 31 -13.98 2.38 -11.36
CA LEU A 31 -13.79 1.96 -9.97
C LEU A 31 -14.81 2.63 -9.03
N LEU A 32 -15.07 3.92 -9.20
CA LEU A 32 -16.04 4.68 -8.40
C LEU A 32 -17.50 4.30 -8.71
N LEU A 33 -17.80 3.90 -9.95
CA LEU A 33 -19.13 3.48 -10.39
C LEU A 33 -19.45 2.02 -10.03
N SER A 34 -18.46 1.21 -9.65
CA SER A 34 -18.68 -0.22 -9.34
C SER A 34 -19.48 -0.47 -8.06
N GLY A 35 -19.78 0.56 -7.26
CA GLY A 35 -20.84 0.54 -6.24
C GLY A 35 -20.74 -0.54 -5.16
N ASP A 36 -19.59 -1.17 -5.02
CA ASP A 36 -19.33 -2.29 -4.12
C ASP A 36 -17.96 -2.06 -3.47
N VAL A 37 -17.97 -1.38 -2.33
CA VAL A 37 -16.78 -1.25 -1.47
C VAL A 37 -16.99 -2.17 -0.27
N GLU A 38 -17.12 -3.46 -0.55
CA GLU A 38 -16.45 -4.42 0.31
C GLU A 38 -14.96 -4.09 0.16
N LEU A 39 -14.32 -3.63 1.24
CA LEU A 39 -12.87 -3.40 1.25
C LEU A 39 -12.22 -4.76 1.02
N ASN A 40 -11.98 -5.11 -0.24
CA ASN A 40 -11.12 -6.23 -0.58
C ASN A 40 -9.84 -6.05 0.23
N PRO A 41 -9.39 -7.08 0.96
CA PRO A 41 -8.13 -7.00 1.67
C PRO A 41 -7.08 -6.49 0.68
N GLY A 42 -6.29 -5.52 1.13
CA GLY A 42 -5.23 -4.95 0.32
C GLY A 42 -4.35 -6.06 -0.30
N PRO A 43 -3.56 -5.73 -1.35
CA PRO A 43 -2.79 -6.72 -2.08
C PRO A 43 -1.97 -7.57 -1.13
N MET A 44 -2.14 -8.88 -1.22
CA MET A 44 -1.46 -9.87 -0.41
C MET A 44 -0.07 -10.19 -0.98
N ILE A 45 0.80 -10.76 -0.15
CA ILE A 45 2.15 -11.19 -0.57
C ILE A 45 2.15 -12.19 -1.74
N ASP A 46 1.10 -13.01 -1.84
CA ASP A 46 0.88 -13.98 -2.91
C ASP A 46 0.25 -13.38 -4.18
N ASP A 47 -0.27 -12.16 -4.09
CA ASP A 47 -0.95 -11.53 -5.21
C ASP A 47 0.03 -11.12 -6.30
N GLN A 48 -0.46 -11.18 -7.53
CA GLN A 48 0.22 -10.59 -8.66
C GLN A 48 0.30 -9.06 -8.48
N PRO A 49 1.48 -8.44 -8.59
CA PRO A 49 1.60 -7.00 -8.43
C PRO A 49 0.89 -6.27 -9.58
N SER A 50 0.07 -5.26 -9.26
CA SER A 50 -0.46 -4.37 -10.30
C SER A 50 0.65 -3.45 -10.82
N CYS A 51 0.59 -3.06 -12.10
CA CYS A 51 1.63 -2.25 -12.74
C CYS A 51 1.90 -0.93 -11.98
N LEU A 52 0.83 -0.26 -11.54
CA LEU A 52 0.92 1.00 -10.80
C LEU A 52 1.54 0.82 -9.42
N LEU A 53 1.10 -0.18 -8.66
CA LEU A 53 1.64 -0.44 -7.33
C LEU A 53 3.10 -0.90 -7.41
N PHE A 54 3.45 -1.72 -8.39
CA PHE A 54 4.83 -2.13 -8.67
C PHE A 54 5.72 -0.90 -8.89
N ALA A 55 5.34 -0.02 -9.81
CA ALA A 55 6.13 1.16 -10.13
C ALA A 55 6.17 2.20 -8.99
N LYS A 56 5.09 2.30 -8.19
CA LYS A 56 5.02 3.16 -7.00
C LYS A 56 5.93 2.64 -5.88
N CYS A 57 5.86 1.36 -5.58
CA CYS A 57 6.67 0.72 -4.53
C CYS A 57 8.15 0.77 -4.86
N LEU A 58 8.53 0.56 -6.12
CA LEU A 58 9.92 0.64 -6.56
C LEU A 58 10.40 2.07 -6.83
N LYS A 59 9.60 3.12 -6.57
CA LYS A 59 10.04 4.51 -6.78
C LYS A 59 11.39 4.84 -6.11
N PRO A 60 11.68 4.41 -4.86
CA PRO A 60 12.96 4.68 -4.20
C PRO A 60 14.16 3.98 -4.83
N LEU A 61 13.94 2.90 -5.58
CA LEU A 61 15.00 2.13 -6.22
C LEU A 61 15.64 2.95 -7.36
N VAL A 62 16.87 3.41 -7.14
CA VAL A 62 17.61 4.24 -8.11
C VAL A 62 18.19 3.37 -9.22
N ASP A 63 18.99 2.37 -8.86
CA ASP A 63 19.50 1.39 -9.82
C ASP A 63 18.62 0.14 -9.84
N TRP A 64 17.78 0.05 -10.86
CA TRP A 64 16.82 -1.03 -11.01
C TRP A 64 17.38 -2.25 -11.75
N LYS A 65 18.57 -2.16 -12.36
CA LYS A 65 19.11 -3.22 -13.23
C LYS A 65 19.52 -4.47 -12.45
N PRO A 66 20.27 -4.38 -11.34
CA PRO A 66 20.61 -5.56 -10.54
C PRO A 66 19.36 -6.25 -10.00
N PHE A 67 18.40 -5.47 -9.50
CA PHE A 67 17.09 -5.96 -9.08
C PHE A 67 16.36 -6.71 -10.20
N ALA A 68 16.31 -6.15 -11.42
CA ALA A 68 15.62 -6.77 -12.53
C ALA A 68 16.20 -8.14 -12.91
N LEU A 69 17.52 -8.32 -12.79
CA LEU A 69 18.17 -9.61 -13.06
C LEU A 69 17.90 -10.66 -11.97
N CYS A 70 17.54 -10.22 -10.76
CA CYS A 70 17.11 -11.11 -9.69
C CYS A 70 15.64 -11.55 -9.83
N LEU A 71 14.87 -10.96 -10.76
CA LEU A 71 13.49 -11.37 -11.01
C LEU A 71 13.43 -12.67 -11.83
N PRO A 72 12.48 -13.56 -11.51
CA PRO A 72 12.34 -14.83 -12.22
C PRO A 72 12.03 -14.62 -13.70
N GLY A 73 12.84 -15.24 -14.56
CA GLY A 73 12.65 -15.24 -16.02
C GLY A 73 13.13 -13.97 -16.73
N ILE A 74 13.58 -12.94 -16.02
CA ILE A 74 14.14 -11.72 -16.65
C ILE A 74 15.60 -11.95 -17.03
N THR A 75 15.94 -11.62 -18.27
CA THR A 75 17.30 -11.77 -18.81
C THR A 75 18.00 -10.42 -18.99
N GLN A 76 19.33 -10.44 -19.15
CA GLN A 76 20.10 -9.25 -19.49
C GLN A 76 19.63 -8.56 -20.78
N SER A 77 19.17 -9.34 -21.76
CA SER A 77 18.63 -8.80 -23.03
C SER A 77 17.38 -7.94 -22.78
N ASP A 78 16.52 -8.38 -21.86
CA ASP A 78 15.30 -7.66 -21.49
C ASP A 78 15.64 -6.33 -20.82
N VAL A 79 16.57 -6.37 -19.86
CA VAL A 79 17.07 -5.18 -19.16
C VAL A 79 17.64 -4.17 -20.15
N ASN A 80 18.52 -4.62 -21.05
CA ASN A 80 19.12 -3.76 -22.07
C ASN A 80 18.07 -3.17 -23.03
N THR A 81 17.04 -3.94 -23.37
CA THR A 81 15.96 -3.47 -24.24
C THR A 81 15.11 -2.41 -23.55
N ILE A 82 14.77 -2.59 -22.27
CA ILE A 82 14.02 -1.61 -21.49
C ILE A 82 14.83 -0.33 -21.29
N ASP A 83 16.11 -0.46 -20.94
CA ASP A 83 17.04 0.65 -20.71
C ASP A 83 17.21 1.54 -21.95
N LYS A 84 17.32 0.93 -23.14
CA LYS A 84 17.43 1.67 -24.41
C LYS A 84 16.13 2.38 -24.81
N LYS A 85 14.96 1.79 -24.49
CA LYS A 85 13.65 2.26 -24.97
C LYS A 85 13.01 3.34 -24.10
N LYS A 86 13.39 3.45 -22.82
CA LYS A 86 12.74 4.35 -21.85
C LYS A 86 13.79 5.24 -21.20
N ARG A 87 13.50 6.53 -21.01
CA ARG A 87 14.41 7.48 -20.33
C ARG A 87 13.97 7.83 -18.90
N ASN A 88 12.74 7.50 -18.52
CA ASN A 88 12.18 7.78 -17.20
C ASN A 88 12.18 6.49 -16.37
N ALA A 89 12.77 6.55 -15.17
CA ALA A 89 12.82 5.44 -14.23
C ALA A 89 11.45 4.86 -13.88
N HIS A 90 10.39 5.69 -13.81
CA HIS A 90 9.04 5.20 -13.56
C HIS A 90 8.50 4.36 -14.74
N LEU A 91 8.69 4.85 -15.97
CA LEU A 91 8.29 4.11 -17.18
C LEU A 91 9.12 2.84 -17.38
N MET A 92 10.38 2.83 -16.96
CA MET A 92 11.21 1.61 -16.94
C MET A 92 10.61 0.57 -15.99
N LYS A 93 10.17 0.97 -14.79
CA LYS A 93 9.54 0.05 -13.81
C LYS A 93 8.22 -0.53 -14.32
N MET A 94 7.40 0.28 -15.00
CA MET A 94 6.18 -0.22 -15.66
C MET A 94 6.50 -1.19 -16.82
N ALA A 95 7.55 -0.91 -17.61
CA ALA A 95 7.99 -1.80 -18.67
C ALA A 95 8.55 -3.12 -18.12
N LEU A 96 9.29 -3.06 -17.01
CA LEU A 96 9.79 -4.23 -16.30
C LEU A 96 8.64 -5.08 -15.77
N HIS A 97 7.62 -4.47 -15.15
CA HIS A 97 6.40 -5.18 -14.72
C HIS A 97 5.75 -5.94 -15.88
N LYS A 98 5.53 -5.25 -17.00
CA LYS A 98 4.95 -5.88 -18.19
C LYS A 98 5.79 -7.05 -18.68
N ARG A 99 7.12 -6.92 -18.68
CA ARG A 99 8.02 -8.00 -19.12
C ARG A 99 8.03 -9.17 -18.14
N LEU A 100 8.02 -8.89 -16.83
CA LEU A 100 7.94 -9.89 -15.78
C LEU A 100 6.70 -10.78 -15.95
N LEU A 101 5.53 -10.19 -16.15
CA LEU A 101 4.30 -10.98 -16.33
C LEU A 101 4.22 -11.70 -17.68
N GLN A 102 4.98 -11.25 -18.70
CA GLN A 102 5.10 -11.99 -19.96
C GLN A 102 5.94 -13.26 -19.82
N VAL A 103 7.03 -13.20 -19.03
CA VAL A 103 7.94 -14.34 -18.85
C VAL A 103 7.51 -15.25 -17.70
N ASN A 104 6.84 -14.68 -16.70
CA ASN A 104 6.33 -15.37 -15.52
C ASN A 104 4.93 -14.82 -15.15
N PRO A 105 3.86 -15.37 -15.76
CA PRO A 105 2.49 -14.94 -15.51
C PRO A 105 2.02 -15.12 -14.06
N THR A 106 2.67 -16.00 -13.29
CA THR A 106 2.34 -16.28 -11.88
C THR A 106 3.21 -15.49 -10.91
N ALA A 107 4.00 -14.52 -11.39
CA ALA A 107 4.86 -13.71 -10.52
C ALA A 107 4.04 -12.94 -9.48
N SER A 108 4.49 -12.99 -8.24
CA SER A 108 3.82 -12.45 -7.04
C SER A 108 4.65 -11.35 -6.36
N TRP A 109 4.07 -10.64 -5.39
CA TRP A 109 4.84 -9.74 -4.53
C TRP A 109 5.98 -10.45 -3.78
N ARG A 110 5.82 -11.74 -3.46
CA ARG A 110 6.90 -12.56 -2.89
C ARG A 110 8.13 -12.61 -3.78
N ASP A 111 7.95 -12.80 -5.09
CA ASP A 111 9.06 -12.85 -6.05
C ASP A 111 9.79 -11.49 -6.12
N VAL A 112 9.03 -10.40 -6.07
CA VAL A 112 9.56 -9.03 -6.06
C VAL A 112 10.38 -8.77 -4.78
N ILE A 113 9.85 -9.13 -3.62
CA ILE A 113 10.53 -8.95 -2.33
C ILE A 113 11.78 -9.82 -2.25
N ASN A 114 11.72 -11.06 -2.73
CA ASN A 114 12.87 -11.94 -2.78
C ASN A 114 13.97 -11.39 -3.69
N ALA A 115 13.61 -10.85 -4.87
CA ALA A 115 14.57 -10.22 -5.77
C ALA A 115 15.23 -8.98 -5.13
N LEU A 116 14.46 -8.15 -4.40
CA LEU A 116 15.01 -7.02 -3.65
C LEU A 116 16.00 -7.46 -2.57
N LYS A 117 15.67 -8.51 -1.82
CA LYS A 117 16.57 -9.09 -0.80
C LYS A 117 17.86 -9.62 -1.46
N GLN A 118 17.76 -10.30 -2.60
CA GLN A 118 18.93 -10.80 -3.34
C GLN A 118 19.86 -9.68 -3.83
N CYS A 119 19.31 -8.55 -4.26
CA CYS A 119 20.10 -7.39 -4.67
C CYS A 119 20.47 -6.43 -3.52
N LYS A 120 20.31 -6.86 -2.26
CA LYS A 120 20.66 -6.12 -1.02
C LYS A 120 19.81 -4.87 -0.76
N GLU A 121 18.66 -4.75 -1.38
CA GLU A 121 17.67 -3.67 -1.18
C GLU A 121 16.72 -4.01 -0.01
N ASN A 122 17.30 -4.37 1.15
CA ASN A 122 16.57 -4.95 2.28
C ASN A 122 15.55 -4.00 2.92
N GLU A 123 15.89 -2.71 3.04
CA GLU A 123 14.98 -1.70 3.61
C GLU A 123 13.78 -1.44 2.70
N LEU A 124 13.99 -1.43 1.39
CA LEU A 124 12.91 -1.33 0.41
C LEU A 124 12.04 -2.59 0.43
N ALA A 125 12.66 -3.76 0.52
CA ALA A 125 11.95 -5.04 0.63
C ALA A 125 11.02 -5.05 1.86
N ARG A 126 11.54 -4.66 3.04
CA ARG A 126 10.74 -4.57 4.28
C ARG A 126 9.58 -3.59 4.13
N THR A 127 9.84 -2.40 3.59
CA THR A 127 8.81 -1.37 3.37
C THR A 127 7.68 -1.86 2.46
N ILE A 128 7.99 -2.70 1.48
CA ILE A 128 6.98 -3.27 0.58
C ILE A 128 6.27 -4.43 1.25
N GLU A 129 7.00 -5.31 1.95
CA GLU A 129 6.49 -6.42 2.73
C GLU A 129 5.45 -5.95 3.75
N ASP A 130 5.72 -4.87 4.49
CA ASP A 130 4.76 -4.28 5.44
C ASP A 130 3.47 -3.80 4.76
N LYS A 131 3.59 -3.24 3.54
CA LYS A 131 2.43 -2.73 2.77
C LYS A 131 1.56 -3.82 2.17
N VAL A 132 2.12 -4.99 1.88
CA VAL A 132 1.40 -6.12 1.25
C VAL A 132 1.01 -7.21 2.25
N THR A 133 1.54 -7.15 3.49
CA THR A 133 1.22 -8.11 4.55
C THR A 133 0.18 -7.55 5.52
N ASP A 134 0.15 -6.24 5.74
CA ASP A 134 -0.81 -5.62 6.66
C ASP A 134 -1.62 -4.50 5.98
N PRO A 135 -2.81 -4.82 5.42
CA PRO A 135 -3.76 -3.80 4.96
C PRO A 135 -4.30 -2.90 6.09
N THR A 136 -4.11 -3.28 7.36
CA THR A 136 -4.70 -2.67 8.57
C THR A 136 -3.71 -1.79 9.34
N ALA A 137 -2.40 -1.93 9.12
CA ALA A 137 -1.35 -1.13 9.80
C ALA A 137 -1.49 0.39 9.62
N GLY A 138 -2.20 0.85 8.57
CA GLY A 138 -2.51 2.26 8.36
C GLY A 138 -3.69 2.82 9.17
N ARG A 139 -4.38 1.99 9.98
CA ARG A 139 -5.58 2.38 10.75
C ARG A 139 -5.28 2.78 12.20
N SER A 140 -4.03 2.63 12.66
CA SER A 140 -3.62 3.03 14.00
C SER A 140 -2.92 4.39 13.97
N THR A 141 -3.71 5.46 14.09
CA THR A 141 -3.43 6.63 14.96
C THR A 141 -4.58 7.60 14.76
N ASN A 142 -5.16 8.05 15.87
CA ASN A 142 -6.26 9.01 15.99
C ASN A 142 -7.64 8.35 15.91
N ASP A 143 -8.09 7.83 17.06
CA ASP A 143 -9.44 8.04 17.61
C ASP A 143 -9.66 7.26 18.92
N ASP A 144 -8.59 6.90 19.64
CA ASP A 144 -8.70 6.64 21.09
C ASP A 144 -8.81 7.99 21.82
N MET A 145 -9.98 8.63 21.68
CA MET A 145 -10.38 9.66 22.62
C MET A 145 -10.61 8.97 23.96
N GLU A 146 -9.58 9.04 24.80
CA GLU A 146 -9.62 8.76 26.23
C GLU A 146 -10.73 9.62 26.87
N VAL A 147 -11.95 9.09 26.94
CA VAL A 147 -12.98 9.60 27.85
C VAL A 147 -12.61 9.09 29.23
N SER A 148 -11.78 9.88 29.89
CA SER A 148 -11.53 9.84 31.33
C SER A 148 -12.88 10.05 32.04
N SER A 149 -13.57 8.96 32.34
CA SER A 149 -14.71 8.97 33.26
C SER A 149 -14.16 8.93 34.69
N SER A 150 -13.98 10.13 35.26
CA SER A 150 -13.68 10.30 36.67
C SER A 150 -14.87 9.83 37.51
N ASN A 151 -14.78 8.60 38.03
CA ASN A 151 -15.68 8.13 39.08
C ASN A 151 -15.28 8.74 40.42
N ALA A 152 -15.73 9.97 40.67
CA ALA A 152 -15.77 10.52 42.02
C ALA A 152 -17.04 10.03 42.73
N ASN A 153 -16.90 8.96 43.53
CA ASN A 153 -17.89 8.60 44.54
C ASN A 153 -17.72 9.51 45.76
N PRO A 154 -18.74 10.25 46.21
CA PRO A 154 -18.74 10.83 47.53
C PRO A 154 -19.24 9.77 48.53
N GLY A 155 -18.34 9.18 49.30
CA GLY A 155 -18.71 8.32 50.42
C GLY A 155 -19.29 9.15 51.58
N PRO A 156 -20.36 8.70 52.26
CA PRO A 156 -20.86 9.37 53.45
C PRO A 156 -20.06 8.97 54.70
N ILE A 157 -19.74 9.99 55.49
CA ILE A 157 -19.04 9.93 56.78
C ILE A 157 -20.04 9.54 57.88
N THR A 158 -19.65 8.65 58.81
CA THR A 158 -19.65 8.85 60.29
C THR A 158 -19.96 7.58 61.10
N GLY A 159 -19.11 7.32 62.12
CA GLY A 159 -19.44 6.57 63.36
C GLY A 159 -18.56 5.32 63.55
N LYS A 160 -17.34 5.40 64.11
CA LYS A 160 -16.94 5.53 65.54
C LYS A 160 -17.52 4.45 66.48
N HIS A 161 -16.69 3.46 66.85
CA HIS A 161 -16.48 2.84 68.18
C HIS A 161 -15.51 1.64 67.96
N THR A 162 -14.23 1.63 68.31
CA THR A 162 -13.53 1.76 69.61
C THR A 162 -13.37 0.42 70.36
N LEU A 163 -12.08 -0.03 70.41
CA LEU A 163 -11.41 -1.05 71.25
C LEU A 163 -11.58 -2.51 70.79
N ASN A 164 -10.63 -3.46 70.94
CA ASN A 164 -9.43 -3.54 71.79
C ASN A 164 -8.52 -4.75 71.39
N THR A 165 -7.20 -4.55 71.54
CA THR A 165 -6.20 -5.43 72.17
C THR A 165 -5.82 -6.81 71.58
N THR A 166 -4.59 -6.83 71.02
CA THR A 166 -3.41 -7.66 71.39
C THR A 166 -3.59 -9.15 71.76
N LEU A 167 -2.97 -10.06 70.99
CA LEU A 167 -1.78 -10.88 71.36
C LEU A 167 -1.56 -12.07 70.38
N ILE A 168 -0.35 -12.12 69.79
CA ILE A 168 0.53 -13.28 69.53
C ILE A 168 -0.02 -14.70 69.77
N ASN A 169 -0.08 -15.54 68.73
CA ASN A 169 0.96 -16.49 68.31
C ASN A 169 0.57 -17.17 67.00
#